data_AF-W7WSE4-F1
#
_entry.id   AF-W7WSE4-F1
#
_cell.length_a   1.000
_cell.length_b   1.000
_cell.length_c   1.000
_cell.angle_alpha   90.00
_cell.angle_beta   90.00
_cell.angle_gamma   90.00
#
_symmetry.space_group_name_H-M   'P 1'
#
loop_
_entity.id
_entity.type
_entity.pdbx_description
1 polymer ?
#
loop_
_entity_poly.entity_id
_entity_poly.type
_entity_poly.pdbx_seq_one_letter_code
_entity_poly.pdbx_strand_id
1 'polypeptide(L)'
;MVAAGALVVAAAGNTNGHAVGAPGNCSGVLAVGGLRHSGTKVGFSDLGSAVSISAPAGNCVNDFGPCLYPLLTTTNSGSQGPASSAYTDGTNDITVGTSFSAPLVSGVAALMLAVQPTLTPDEIRGLIQGGSRRFPSTSAPACTAPRFDVNGDPIDQIECDCTTTTCGAGMLDARAAVRSAAAGLIADIVVNTATPRAGQDVSLTADVFRLISGRNLSSLSWSLVDGGGIVSGSVSGCSANCVVSPTGAGSFTVAVTVTDDNNPPTQSTVSRRVTVVSASPNGGGGGGGALGGPAYLLALALAVGAAWRLSAGRDA
;
A
#
# COMPACT_ATOMS: atom_id res chain seq x y z
N MET A 1 17.46 12.59 -19.16
CA MET A 1 17.11 12.97 -17.77
C MET A 1 17.59 11.90 -16.80
N VAL A 2 16.94 10.73 -16.74
CA VAL A 2 17.34 9.63 -15.84
C VAL A 2 18.78 9.16 -16.08
N ALA A 3 19.16 8.94 -17.34
CA ALA A 3 20.54 8.59 -17.72
C ALA A 3 21.59 9.68 -17.41
N ALA A 4 21.15 10.91 -17.12
CA ALA A 4 22.02 12.02 -16.71
C ALA A 4 22.05 12.21 -15.18
N GLY A 5 21.54 11.24 -14.41
CA GLY A 5 21.52 11.28 -12.95
C GLY A 5 20.37 12.10 -12.33
N ALA A 6 19.40 12.56 -13.13
CA ALA A 6 18.25 13.31 -12.63
C ALA A 6 17.07 12.39 -12.28
N LEU A 7 16.49 12.58 -11.10
CA LEU A 7 15.20 12.00 -10.75
C LEU A 7 14.09 12.71 -11.54
N VAL A 8 13.25 11.93 -12.22
CA VAL A 8 12.05 12.44 -12.90
C VAL A 8 10.82 12.00 -12.12
N VAL A 9 10.03 12.96 -11.65
CA VAL A 9 8.76 12.73 -10.94
C VAL A 9 7.63 13.22 -11.82
N ALA A 10 6.61 12.40 -12.04
CA ALA A 10 5.49 12.74 -12.91
C ALA A 10 4.16 12.34 -12.29
N ALA A 11 3.11 13.07 -12.65
CA ALA A 11 1.74 12.73 -12.29
C ALA A 11 1.31 11.42 -12.96
N ALA A 12 0.49 10.63 -12.27
CA ALA A 12 -0.12 9.42 -12.86
C ALA A 12 -1.11 9.74 -13.99
N GLY A 13 -1.77 10.90 -13.91
CA GLY A 13 -2.83 11.32 -14.83
C GLY A 13 -4.19 11.44 -14.14
N ASN A 14 -5.15 12.04 -14.84
CA ASN A 14 -6.45 12.42 -14.29
C ASN A 14 -7.63 11.90 -15.15
N THR A 15 -7.53 10.68 -15.67
CA THR A 15 -8.56 10.06 -16.52
C THR A 15 -9.39 9.01 -15.78
N ASN A 16 -9.85 9.31 -14.57
CA ASN A 16 -10.83 8.51 -13.83
C ASN A 16 -10.42 7.06 -13.54
N GLY A 17 -9.14 6.80 -13.27
CA GLY A 17 -8.67 5.46 -12.90
C GLY A 17 -8.34 4.58 -14.10
N HIS A 18 -7.98 5.20 -15.23
CA HIS A 18 -7.43 4.51 -16.38
C HIS A 18 -5.94 4.22 -16.16
N ALA A 19 -5.30 3.65 -17.18
CA ALA A 19 -3.87 3.35 -17.15
C ALA A 19 -3.04 4.63 -17.20
N VAL A 20 -1.98 4.68 -16.40
CA VAL A 20 -0.99 5.77 -16.40
C VAL A 20 -0.43 6.00 -17.81
N GLY A 21 -0.54 7.23 -18.29
CA GLY A 21 0.02 7.68 -19.57
C GLY A 21 1.46 8.19 -19.47
N ALA A 22 2.03 8.59 -20.61
CA ALA A 22 3.33 9.25 -20.63
C ALA A 22 3.22 10.69 -20.06
N PRO A 23 4.24 11.17 -19.32
CA PRO A 23 5.52 10.51 -19.04
C PRO A 23 5.50 9.59 -17.81
N GLY A 24 4.40 9.48 -17.07
CA GLY A 24 4.32 8.68 -15.83
C GLY A 24 4.68 7.21 -16.02
N ASN A 25 4.32 6.61 -17.16
CA ASN A 25 4.61 5.21 -17.47
C ASN A 25 6.00 4.95 -18.07
N CYS A 26 6.83 5.98 -18.24
CA CYS A 26 8.18 5.81 -18.79
C CYS A 26 9.10 5.12 -17.78
N SER A 27 9.99 4.25 -18.27
CA SER A 27 10.96 3.56 -17.42
C SER A 27 11.83 4.55 -16.65
N GLY A 28 12.00 4.31 -15.35
CA GLY A 28 12.78 5.19 -14.49
C GLY A 28 12.11 6.51 -14.11
N VAL A 29 10.83 6.72 -14.46
CA VAL A 29 10.02 7.82 -13.90
C VAL A 29 9.39 7.38 -12.58
N LEU A 30 9.38 8.26 -11.58
CA LEU A 30 8.65 8.09 -10.34
C LEU A 30 7.22 8.62 -10.54
N ALA A 31 6.31 7.76 -11.00
CA ALA A 31 4.92 8.14 -11.24
C ALA A 31 4.13 8.25 -9.92
N VAL A 32 3.36 9.33 -9.76
CA VAL A 32 2.69 9.67 -8.50
C VAL A 32 1.17 9.62 -8.65
N GLY A 33 0.54 8.67 -7.96
CA GLY A 33 -0.91 8.55 -7.85
C GLY A 33 -1.52 9.57 -6.87
N GLY A 34 -2.79 9.87 -7.06
CA GLY A 34 -3.53 10.86 -6.29
C GLY A 34 -4.44 10.24 -5.23
N LEU A 35 -4.35 10.77 -4.01
CA LEU A 35 -5.16 10.32 -2.88
C LEU A 35 -6.13 11.39 -2.38
N ARG A 36 -7.28 10.92 -1.89
CA ARG A 36 -8.19 11.67 -1.04
C ARG A 36 -7.60 11.88 0.35
N HIS A 37 -8.19 12.77 1.14
CA HIS A 37 -7.84 12.97 2.55
C HIS A 37 -8.02 11.70 3.40
N SER A 38 -8.92 10.80 2.98
CA SER A 38 -9.18 9.49 3.59
C SER A 38 -8.14 8.43 3.22
N GLY A 39 -7.22 8.71 2.29
CA GLY A 39 -6.20 7.77 1.81
C GLY A 39 -6.68 6.80 0.72
N THR A 40 -7.92 6.91 0.25
CA THR A 40 -8.43 6.23 -0.95
C THR A 40 -7.94 6.92 -2.21
N LYS A 41 -7.99 6.23 -3.36
CA LYS A 41 -7.70 6.85 -4.66
C LYS A 41 -8.71 7.97 -4.91
N VAL A 42 -8.23 9.15 -5.29
CA VAL A 42 -9.15 10.23 -5.72
C VAL A 42 -9.77 9.88 -7.06
N GLY A 43 -11.02 10.32 -7.27
CA GLY A 43 -11.87 9.89 -8.38
C GLY A 43 -11.19 9.97 -9.73
N PHE A 44 -10.57 11.12 -10.02
CA PHE A 44 -9.89 11.38 -11.28
C PHE A 44 -8.54 10.67 -11.43
N SER A 45 -7.85 10.28 -10.35
CA SER A 45 -6.48 9.77 -10.48
C SER A 45 -6.44 8.47 -11.28
N ASP A 46 -5.52 8.42 -12.23
CA ASP A 46 -5.14 7.17 -12.89
C ASP A 46 -4.39 6.24 -11.94
N LEU A 47 -4.33 4.96 -12.32
CA LEU A 47 -3.84 3.87 -11.48
C LEU A 47 -3.14 2.80 -12.31
N GLY A 48 -2.53 1.85 -11.61
CA GLY A 48 -1.94 0.65 -12.17
C GLY A 48 -0.50 0.46 -11.75
N SER A 49 0.14 -0.56 -12.32
CA SER A 49 1.50 -0.98 -11.94
C SER A 49 2.58 0.07 -12.23
N ALA A 50 2.31 1.05 -13.08
CA ALA A 50 3.21 2.17 -13.35
C ALA A 50 3.27 3.18 -12.19
N VAL A 51 2.27 3.22 -11.29
CA VAL A 51 2.29 4.10 -10.13
C VAL A 51 3.38 3.63 -9.15
N SER A 52 4.34 4.50 -8.84
CA SER A 52 5.44 4.18 -7.93
C SER A 52 5.09 4.43 -6.47
N ILE A 53 4.38 5.53 -6.20
CA ILE A 53 3.98 6.01 -4.88
C ILE A 53 2.71 6.84 -5.04
N SER A 54 1.93 7.02 -3.99
CA SER A 54 0.78 7.92 -4.00
C SER A 54 0.90 9.03 -2.97
N ALA A 55 0.38 10.22 -3.29
CA ALA A 55 0.40 11.39 -2.42
C ALA A 55 -0.95 12.14 -2.50
N PRO A 56 -1.24 13.06 -1.56
CA PRO A 56 -2.45 13.86 -1.61
C PRO A 56 -2.60 14.59 -2.97
N ALA A 57 -3.81 14.55 -3.53
CA ALA A 57 -4.16 15.22 -4.79
C ALA A 57 -5.28 16.26 -4.61
N GLY A 58 -5.73 16.46 -3.37
CA GLY A 58 -6.96 17.18 -3.07
C GLY A 58 -8.22 16.41 -3.48
N ASN A 59 -9.37 16.78 -2.90
CA ASN A 59 -10.65 16.11 -3.13
C ASN A 59 -11.83 17.03 -2.78
N CYS A 60 -12.71 17.27 -3.76
CA CYS A 60 -13.96 18.00 -3.55
C CYS A 60 -15.08 16.98 -3.36
N VAL A 61 -15.38 16.65 -2.10
CA VAL A 61 -16.37 15.62 -1.74
C VAL A 61 -17.82 16.03 -1.99
N ASN A 62 -18.06 17.32 -2.25
CA ASN A 62 -19.40 17.86 -2.49
C ASN A 62 -19.59 18.07 -4.00
N ASP A 63 -20.77 17.73 -4.50
CA ASP A 63 -21.17 18.03 -5.89
C ASP A 63 -21.39 19.53 -6.12
N PHE A 64 -21.80 20.25 -5.07
CA PHE A 64 -22.06 21.69 -5.08
C PHE A 64 -21.48 22.37 -3.84
N GLY A 65 -21.06 23.62 -4.00
CA GLY A 65 -20.46 24.42 -2.93
C GLY A 65 -18.94 24.27 -2.84
N PRO A 66 -18.32 24.76 -1.75
CA PRO A 66 -16.87 24.75 -1.61
C PRO A 66 -16.28 23.33 -1.60
N CYS A 67 -15.14 23.19 -2.27
CA CYS A 67 -14.25 22.05 -2.13
C CYS A 67 -13.70 22.00 -0.70
N LEU A 68 -13.92 20.88 0.00
CA LEU A 68 -13.54 20.75 1.41
C LEU A 68 -12.06 20.38 1.60
N TYR A 69 -11.45 19.69 0.63
CA TYR A 69 -10.06 19.26 0.73
C TYR A 69 -9.25 19.67 -0.50
N PRO A 70 -9.22 20.95 -0.90
CA PRO A 70 -8.31 21.41 -1.93
C PRO A 70 -6.87 21.32 -1.40
N LEU A 71 -5.90 21.39 -2.31
CA LEU A 71 -4.55 21.76 -1.92
C LEU A 71 -4.48 23.29 -1.86
N LEU A 72 -3.91 23.83 -0.79
CA LEU A 72 -3.66 25.26 -0.68
C LEU A 72 -2.24 25.53 -1.15
N THR A 73 -2.09 26.37 -2.15
CA THR A 73 -0.82 26.70 -2.77
C THR A 73 -0.80 28.15 -3.24
N THR A 74 0.38 28.64 -3.60
CA THR A 74 0.54 29.95 -4.23
C THR A 74 -0.02 29.93 -5.65
N THR A 75 -0.70 31.00 -6.04
CA THR A 75 -1.26 31.19 -7.39
C THR A 75 -0.92 32.59 -7.91
N ASN A 76 -1.16 32.79 -9.20
CA ASN A 76 -1.16 34.10 -9.83
C ASN A 76 -2.61 34.46 -10.19
N SER A 77 -3.11 35.61 -9.73
CA SER A 77 -4.51 36.00 -9.91
C SER A 77 -4.91 36.34 -11.35
N GLY A 78 -3.96 36.35 -12.27
CA GLY A 78 -4.20 36.73 -13.66
C GLY A 78 -4.66 35.55 -14.51
N SER A 79 -5.74 35.76 -15.27
CA SER A 79 -6.33 34.72 -16.14
C SER A 79 -5.68 34.59 -17.51
N GLN A 80 -5.00 35.65 -17.99
CA GLN A 80 -4.38 35.70 -19.33
C GLN A 80 -2.93 36.23 -19.30
N GLY A 81 -2.36 36.39 -18.12
CA GLY A 81 -0.99 36.90 -17.92
C GLY A 81 -0.71 37.17 -16.44
N PRO A 82 0.54 37.44 -16.05
CA PRO A 82 0.88 37.64 -14.64
C PRO A 82 0.17 38.86 -14.04
N ALA A 83 -0.55 38.65 -12.94
CA ALA A 83 -1.09 39.68 -12.05
C ALA A 83 -0.52 39.51 -10.64
N SER A 84 -1.31 39.76 -9.59
CA SER A 84 -0.86 39.69 -8.21
C SER A 84 -0.59 38.25 -7.75
N SER A 85 0.39 38.09 -6.87
CA SER A 85 0.56 36.85 -6.09
C SER A 85 -0.63 36.67 -5.16
N ALA A 86 -1.17 35.45 -5.12
CA ALA A 86 -2.30 35.09 -4.28
C ALA A 86 -2.12 33.65 -3.74
N TYR A 87 -3.14 33.17 -3.04
CA TYR A 87 -3.26 31.78 -2.63
C TYR A 87 -4.57 31.20 -3.16
N THR A 88 -4.53 29.91 -3.46
CA THR A 88 -5.70 29.12 -3.87
C THR A 88 -6.64 28.93 -2.69
N ASP A 89 -7.91 28.62 -2.95
CA ASP A 89 -8.92 28.40 -1.93
C ASP A 89 -9.87 27.25 -2.28
N GLY A 90 -10.87 27.00 -1.43
CA GLY A 90 -11.87 25.96 -1.66
C GLY A 90 -13.04 26.40 -2.53
N THR A 91 -13.08 27.62 -3.06
CA THR A 91 -14.32 28.19 -3.63
C THR A 91 -14.13 28.79 -5.02
N ASN A 92 -13.12 29.64 -5.20
CA ASN A 92 -12.88 30.44 -6.40
C ASN A 92 -11.65 29.96 -7.20
N ASP A 93 -10.65 29.39 -6.52
CA ASP A 93 -9.43 28.88 -7.16
C ASP A 93 -9.04 27.54 -6.53
N ILE A 94 -9.75 26.48 -6.93
CA ILE A 94 -9.59 25.12 -6.39
C ILE A 94 -8.41 24.43 -7.06
N THR A 95 -7.44 23.99 -6.27
CA THR A 95 -6.37 23.11 -6.79
C THR A 95 -6.53 21.67 -6.32
N VAL A 96 -6.75 20.81 -7.33
CA VAL A 96 -6.78 19.36 -7.22
C VAL A 96 -6.11 18.76 -8.46
N GLY A 97 -5.63 17.54 -8.35
CA GLY A 97 -5.01 16.82 -9.46
C GLY A 97 -3.74 16.07 -9.05
N THR A 98 -3.45 15.00 -9.76
CA THR A 98 -2.16 14.28 -9.62
C THR A 98 -0.97 15.17 -9.96
N SER A 99 -1.19 16.23 -10.75
CA SER A 99 -0.22 17.31 -11.01
C SER A 99 0.29 17.98 -9.74
N PHE A 100 -0.51 18.03 -8.67
CA PHE A 100 -0.09 18.59 -7.37
C PHE A 100 0.47 17.52 -6.43
N SER A 101 0.21 16.24 -6.69
CA SER A 101 0.86 15.12 -5.99
C SER A 101 2.33 14.99 -6.38
N ALA A 102 2.66 15.14 -7.66
CA ALA A 102 4.04 15.09 -8.17
C ALA A 102 5.02 16.07 -7.48
N PRO A 103 4.70 17.37 -7.28
CA PRO A 103 5.59 18.30 -6.58
C PRO A 103 5.71 18.00 -5.09
N LEU A 104 4.72 17.39 -4.43
CA LEU A 104 4.88 16.92 -3.04
C LEU A 104 5.99 15.87 -2.93
N VAL A 105 5.98 14.88 -3.84
CA VAL A 105 7.03 13.86 -3.90
C VAL A 105 8.37 14.47 -4.30
N SER A 106 8.38 15.42 -5.25
CA SER A 106 9.59 16.14 -5.66
C SER A 106 10.20 16.95 -4.51
N GLY A 107 9.37 17.60 -3.68
CA GLY A 107 9.81 18.32 -2.49
C GLY A 107 10.43 17.39 -1.45
N VAL A 108 9.86 16.20 -1.24
CA VAL A 108 10.47 15.18 -0.36
C VAL A 108 11.82 14.72 -0.90
N ALA A 109 11.93 14.44 -2.20
CA ALA A 109 13.20 14.09 -2.83
C ALA A 109 14.25 15.21 -2.67
N ALA A 110 13.85 16.48 -2.79
CA ALA A 110 14.73 17.62 -2.57
C ALA A 110 15.21 17.69 -1.10
N LEU A 111 14.33 17.44 -0.13
CA LEU A 111 14.71 17.37 1.29
C LEU A 111 15.67 16.22 1.58
N MET A 112 15.48 15.08 0.93
CA MET A 112 16.41 13.95 1.03
C MET A 112 17.79 14.31 0.46
N LEU A 113 17.83 14.97 -0.70
CA LEU A 113 19.08 15.47 -1.29
C LEU A 113 19.75 16.55 -0.44
N ALA A 114 18.98 17.36 0.30
CA ALA A 114 19.53 18.37 1.20
C ALA A 114 20.30 17.75 2.38
N VAL A 115 19.84 16.60 2.89
CA VAL A 115 20.52 15.87 3.98
C VAL A 115 21.56 14.88 3.47
N GLN A 116 21.41 14.39 2.24
CA GLN A 116 22.35 13.48 1.59
C GLN A 116 22.47 13.79 0.09
N PRO A 117 23.40 14.70 -0.29
CA PRO A 117 23.52 15.17 -1.67
C PRO A 117 24.00 14.12 -2.67
N THR A 118 24.56 13.00 -2.21
CA THR A 118 25.10 11.95 -3.10
C THR A 118 24.07 10.89 -3.47
N LEU A 119 22.81 10.99 -3.03
CA LEU A 119 21.78 10.02 -3.40
C LEU A 119 21.55 10.01 -4.92
N THR A 120 21.58 8.81 -5.49
CA THR A 120 21.17 8.56 -6.86
C THR A 120 19.64 8.54 -7.00
N PRO A 121 19.09 8.77 -8.20
CA PRO A 121 17.64 8.67 -8.43
C PRO A 121 17.01 7.35 -7.98
N ASP A 122 17.70 6.23 -8.15
CA ASP A 122 17.21 4.92 -7.75
C ASP A 122 17.23 4.73 -6.22
N GLU A 123 18.24 5.25 -5.53
CA GLU A 123 18.27 5.28 -4.06
C GLU A 123 17.13 6.15 -3.51
N ILE A 124 16.89 7.34 -4.10
CA ILE A 124 15.77 8.21 -3.71
C ILE A 124 14.43 7.48 -3.91
N ARG A 125 14.22 6.86 -5.07
CA ARG A 125 13.02 6.05 -5.35
C ARG A 125 12.84 4.98 -4.28
N GLY A 126 13.88 4.17 -4.03
CA GLY A 126 13.84 3.07 -3.08
C GLY A 126 13.53 3.54 -1.65
N LEU A 127 14.16 4.63 -1.22
CA LEU A 127 13.93 5.26 0.09
C LEU A 127 12.49 5.76 0.25
N ILE A 128 11.95 6.45 -0.75
CA ILE A 128 10.56 6.95 -0.75
C ILE A 128 9.56 5.79 -0.68
N GLN A 129 9.79 4.73 -1.48
CA GLN A 129 8.89 3.57 -1.53
C GLN A 129 8.96 2.74 -0.25
N GLY A 130 10.16 2.45 0.25
CA GLY A 130 10.39 1.68 1.48
C GLY A 130 9.93 2.42 2.75
N GLY A 131 9.98 3.75 2.76
CA GLY A 131 9.48 4.58 3.86
C GLY A 131 7.98 4.89 3.80
N SER A 132 7.26 4.39 2.79
CA SER A 132 5.85 4.77 2.59
C SER A 132 4.91 4.25 3.68
N ARG A 133 3.85 5.01 3.95
CA ARG A 133 2.76 4.56 4.84
C ARG A 133 1.81 3.67 4.08
N ARG A 134 1.27 2.64 4.73
CA ARG A 134 0.24 1.79 4.13
C ARG A 134 -1.03 2.58 3.83
N PHE A 135 -1.73 2.20 2.77
CA PHE A 135 -3.07 2.70 2.52
C PHE A 135 -4.02 2.26 3.64
N PRO A 136 -4.92 3.15 4.10
CA PRO A 136 -6.00 2.76 4.98
C PRO A 136 -7.01 1.88 4.22
N SER A 137 -7.72 1.04 4.96
CA SER A 137 -8.90 0.34 4.45
C SER A 137 -10.15 1.11 4.86
N THR A 138 -11.06 1.30 3.92
CA THR A 138 -12.34 1.99 4.13
C THR A 138 -13.51 1.06 3.76
N SER A 139 -14.69 1.63 3.51
CA SER A 139 -15.83 0.89 2.93
C SER A 139 -15.86 0.96 1.40
N ALA A 140 -14.89 1.63 0.76
CA ALA A 140 -14.80 1.71 -0.70
C ALA A 140 -14.39 0.34 -1.29
N PRO A 141 -14.78 0.03 -2.54
CA PRO A 141 -14.28 -1.17 -3.22
C PRO A 141 -12.78 -1.09 -3.41
N ALA A 142 -12.07 -2.23 -3.38
CA ALA A 142 -10.65 -2.26 -3.71
C ALA A 142 -10.40 -1.84 -5.17
N CYS A 143 -9.35 -1.06 -5.42
CA CYS A 143 -8.95 -0.74 -6.78
C CYS A 143 -8.53 -2.01 -7.51
N THR A 144 -8.86 -2.09 -8.80
CA THR A 144 -8.42 -3.17 -9.69
C THR A 144 -7.49 -2.62 -10.76
N ALA A 145 -6.71 -3.48 -11.43
CA ALA A 145 -5.91 -3.05 -12.57
C ALA A 145 -6.81 -2.35 -13.62
N PRO A 146 -6.29 -1.39 -14.42
CA PRO A 146 -7.08 -0.72 -15.45
C PRO A 146 -7.76 -1.74 -16.36
N ARG A 147 -9.04 -1.50 -16.68
CA ARG A 147 -9.89 -2.42 -17.46
C ARG A 147 -10.42 -1.71 -18.69
N PHE A 148 -10.79 -2.51 -19.68
CA PHE A 148 -11.42 -2.08 -20.91
C PHE A 148 -12.72 -2.85 -21.11
N ASP A 149 -13.70 -2.22 -21.71
CA ASP A 149 -14.96 -2.86 -22.08
C ASP A 149 -14.81 -3.71 -23.36
N VAL A 150 -15.92 -4.24 -23.87
CA VAL A 150 -15.93 -5.09 -25.07
C VAL A 150 -15.53 -4.34 -26.34
N ASN A 151 -15.58 -3.02 -26.33
CA ASN A 151 -15.20 -2.15 -27.45
C ASN A 151 -13.74 -1.67 -27.34
N GLY A 152 -13.07 -1.96 -26.22
CA GLY A 152 -11.72 -1.49 -25.93
C GLY A 152 -11.68 -0.12 -25.29
N ASP A 153 -12.82 0.42 -24.83
CA ASP A 153 -12.88 1.69 -24.13
C ASP A 153 -12.51 1.50 -22.65
N PRO A 154 -11.71 2.40 -22.05
CA PRO A 154 -11.30 2.28 -20.67
C PRO A 154 -12.48 2.45 -19.72
N ILE A 155 -12.54 1.61 -18.69
CA ILE A 155 -13.61 1.60 -17.69
C ILE A 155 -13.17 2.45 -16.49
N ASP A 156 -13.97 3.46 -16.16
CA ASP A 156 -13.76 4.33 -15.01
C ASP A 156 -13.73 3.56 -13.69
N GLN A 157 -12.78 3.93 -12.85
CA GLN A 157 -12.64 3.51 -11.45
C GLN A 157 -12.48 4.77 -10.61
N ILE A 158 -13.60 5.26 -10.05
CA ILE A 158 -13.64 6.54 -9.31
C ILE A 158 -12.95 6.41 -7.95
N GLU A 159 -13.70 6.28 -6.85
CA GLU A 159 -13.11 6.09 -5.53
C GLU A 159 -12.95 4.59 -5.26
N CYS A 160 -11.75 4.21 -4.84
CA CYS A 160 -11.44 2.85 -4.46
C CYS A 160 -10.31 2.80 -3.43
N ASP A 161 -10.31 1.75 -2.62
CA ASP A 161 -9.26 1.46 -1.65
C ASP A 161 -7.98 1.08 -2.41
N CYS A 162 -6.93 1.87 -2.20
CA CYS A 162 -5.65 1.69 -2.86
C CYS A 162 -4.95 0.40 -2.40
N THR A 163 -4.31 -0.28 -3.35
CA THR A 163 -3.45 -1.43 -3.10
C THR A 163 -2.04 -1.14 -3.60
N THR A 164 -1.08 -1.97 -3.19
CA THR A 164 0.31 -1.82 -3.66
C THR A 164 0.50 -2.14 -5.15
N THR A 165 -0.46 -2.82 -5.78
CA THR A 165 -0.42 -3.14 -7.22
C THR A 165 -1.07 -2.06 -8.08
N THR A 166 -1.97 -1.24 -7.52
CA THR A 166 -2.72 -0.22 -8.26
C THR A 166 -2.30 1.21 -7.94
N CYS A 167 -1.78 1.48 -6.73
CA CYS A 167 -1.46 2.83 -6.28
C CYS A 167 0.02 2.99 -5.86
N GLY A 168 0.88 2.03 -6.22
CA GLY A 168 2.29 2.03 -5.85
C GLY A 168 2.54 1.66 -4.39
N ALA A 169 3.77 1.87 -3.91
CA ALA A 169 4.26 1.31 -2.65
C ALA A 169 3.44 1.70 -1.40
N GLY A 170 2.79 2.87 -1.42
CA GLY A 170 2.03 3.39 -0.30
C GLY A 170 1.78 4.89 -0.43
N MET A 171 1.34 5.50 0.68
CA MET A 171 1.21 6.94 0.83
C MET A 171 2.57 7.55 1.18
N LEU A 172 2.91 8.66 0.53
CA LEU A 172 4.12 9.43 0.80
C LEU A 172 4.25 9.75 2.32
N ASP A 173 5.44 9.50 2.86
CA ASP A 173 5.85 9.87 4.21
C ASP A 173 7.20 10.61 4.15
N ALA A 174 7.11 11.93 4.22
CA ALA A 174 8.29 12.80 4.16
C ALA A 174 9.27 12.53 5.31
N ARG A 175 8.77 12.24 6.51
CA ARG A 175 9.60 12.03 7.70
C ARG A 175 10.39 10.75 7.56
N ALA A 176 9.72 9.65 7.18
CA ALA A 176 10.39 8.37 6.98
C ALA A 176 11.43 8.46 5.87
N ALA A 177 11.08 9.05 4.72
CA ALA A 177 11.98 9.20 3.59
C ALA A 177 13.23 10.03 3.92
N VAL A 178 13.06 11.21 4.56
CA VAL A 178 14.20 12.08 4.94
C VAL A 178 15.03 11.46 6.05
N ARG A 179 14.41 10.78 7.02
CA ARG A 179 15.16 10.07 8.07
C ARG A 179 16.00 8.94 7.48
N SER A 180 15.46 8.17 6.55
CA SER A 180 16.21 7.09 5.90
C SER A 180 17.31 7.64 4.98
N ALA A 181 17.07 8.77 4.31
CA ALA A 181 18.10 9.48 3.53
C ALA A 181 19.26 9.97 4.42
N ALA A 182 18.94 10.62 5.54
CA ALA A 182 19.94 11.03 6.53
C ALA A 182 20.66 9.84 7.16
N ALA A 183 19.96 8.71 7.32
CA ALA A 183 20.53 7.49 7.86
C ALA A 183 21.48 6.78 6.90
N GLY A 184 21.27 6.93 5.59
CA GLY A 184 22.01 6.22 4.54
C GLY A 184 21.74 4.71 4.47
N LEU A 185 20.60 4.27 5.00
CA LEU A 185 20.24 2.87 5.21
C LEU A 185 18.76 2.64 4.86
N ILE A 186 18.49 1.65 4.00
CA ILE A 186 17.13 1.13 3.72
C ILE A 186 17.00 -0.28 4.28
N ALA A 187 16.04 -0.48 5.18
CA ALA A 187 15.59 -1.80 5.60
C ALA A 187 14.06 -1.87 5.49
N ASP A 188 13.53 -3.01 5.04
CA ASP A 188 12.11 -3.35 5.12
C ASP A 188 11.93 -4.63 5.95
N ILE A 189 10.69 -4.89 6.40
CA ILE A 189 10.30 -6.11 7.08
C ILE A 189 9.28 -6.84 6.22
N VAL A 190 9.72 -7.94 5.62
CA VAL A 190 8.89 -8.88 4.87
C VAL A 190 8.23 -9.85 5.85
N VAL A 191 6.93 -10.09 5.67
CA VAL A 191 6.19 -11.15 6.39
C VAL A 191 6.06 -12.33 5.45
N ASN A 192 6.83 -13.40 5.70
CA ASN A 192 6.88 -14.57 4.82
C ASN A 192 5.69 -15.50 5.02
N THR A 193 5.11 -15.51 6.22
CA THR A 193 3.94 -16.34 6.52
C THR A 193 2.70 -15.72 5.89
N ALA A 194 2.17 -16.37 4.84
CA ALA A 194 0.89 -16.01 4.25
C ALA A 194 -0.24 -16.21 5.28
N THR A 195 -1.05 -15.18 5.52
CA THR A 195 -2.17 -15.17 6.48
C THR A 195 -1.83 -15.75 7.87
N PRO A 196 -1.05 -15.04 8.70
CA PRO A 196 -0.68 -15.49 10.04
C PRO A 196 -1.87 -15.92 10.90
N ARG A 197 -1.75 -17.06 11.60
CA ARG A 197 -2.81 -17.60 12.47
C ARG A 197 -2.34 -17.72 13.93
N ALA A 198 -3.29 -17.61 14.86
CA ALA A 198 -3.02 -17.83 16.28
C ALA A 198 -2.45 -19.24 16.52
N GLY A 199 -1.35 -19.32 17.28
CA GLY A 199 -0.61 -20.56 17.55
C GLY A 199 0.34 -21.00 16.44
N GLN A 200 0.46 -20.25 15.35
CA GLN A 200 1.39 -20.52 14.25
C GLN A 200 2.58 -19.55 14.30
N ASP A 201 3.78 -20.05 14.04
CA ASP A 201 4.97 -19.23 13.85
C ASP A 201 4.86 -18.31 12.61
N VAL A 202 5.13 -17.03 12.83
CA VAL A 202 5.22 -16.01 11.81
C VAL A 202 6.68 -15.78 11.47
N SER A 203 7.07 -16.17 10.26
CA SER A 203 8.40 -15.90 9.72
C SER A 203 8.45 -14.49 9.15
N LEU A 204 9.49 -13.75 9.53
CA LEU A 204 9.79 -12.40 9.11
C LEU A 204 11.21 -12.34 8.55
N THR A 205 11.43 -11.49 7.55
CA THR A 205 12.75 -11.19 7.01
C THR A 205 12.98 -9.69 7.05
N ALA A 206 14.11 -9.27 7.61
CA ALA A 206 14.64 -7.93 7.46
C ALA A 206 15.39 -7.88 6.13
N ASP A 207 14.78 -7.23 5.15
CA ASP A 207 15.38 -7.05 3.84
C ASP A 207 16.13 -5.71 3.82
N VAL A 208 17.46 -5.78 3.91
CA VAL A 208 18.33 -4.60 3.88
C VAL A 208 18.66 -4.30 2.42
N PHE A 209 17.82 -3.48 1.79
CA PHE A 209 17.79 -3.31 0.34
C PHE A 209 19.05 -2.68 -0.25
N ARG A 210 19.56 -1.60 0.35
CA ARG A 210 20.75 -0.87 -0.12
C ARG A 210 21.34 -0.03 1.01
N LEU A 211 22.65 -0.15 1.18
CA LEU A 211 23.48 0.87 1.80
C LEU A 211 23.85 1.88 0.71
N ILE A 212 23.98 3.16 1.05
CA ILE A 212 24.59 4.13 0.13
C ILE A 212 26.00 3.61 -0.25
N SER A 213 26.43 3.84 -1.50
CA SER A 213 27.79 3.48 -1.95
C SER A 213 28.86 3.93 -0.93
N GLY A 214 29.64 2.96 -0.44
CA GLY A 214 30.71 3.18 0.55
C GLY A 214 30.32 2.94 2.02
N ARG A 215 29.12 2.44 2.29
CA ARG A 215 28.65 2.09 3.65
C ARG A 215 28.42 0.58 3.76
N ASN A 216 28.76 -0.02 4.91
CA ASN A 216 28.48 -1.43 5.22
C ASN A 216 27.55 -1.55 6.42
N LEU A 217 26.74 -2.62 6.45
CA LEU A 217 25.90 -2.94 7.60
C LEU A 217 26.80 -3.38 8.76
N SER A 218 26.80 -2.63 9.86
CA SER A 218 27.55 -2.98 11.06
C SER A 218 26.73 -3.83 12.03
N SER A 219 25.43 -3.55 12.17
CA SER A 219 24.54 -4.36 13.00
C SER A 219 23.08 -4.27 12.55
N LEU A 220 22.32 -5.31 12.90
CA LEU A 220 20.89 -5.41 12.69
C LEU A 220 20.27 -5.99 13.96
N SER A 221 19.25 -5.32 14.50
CA SER A 221 18.56 -5.74 15.71
C SER A 221 17.05 -5.66 15.55
N TRP A 222 16.34 -6.64 16.10
CA TRP A 222 14.88 -6.68 16.13
C TRP A 222 14.36 -6.27 17.50
N SER A 223 13.20 -5.63 17.52
CA SER A 223 12.47 -5.33 18.75
C SER A 223 10.96 -5.57 18.57
N LEU A 224 10.31 -5.98 19.65
CA LEU A 224 8.86 -5.99 19.74
C LEU A 224 8.42 -4.60 20.22
N VAL A 225 7.75 -3.84 19.35
CA VAL A 225 7.26 -2.49 19.67
C VAL A 225 5.97 -2.58 20.47
N ASP A 226 5.08 -3.46 20.06
CA ASP A 226 3.79 -3.72 20.72
C ASP A 226 3.39 -5.17 20.49
N GLY A 227 3.21 -5.94 21.57
CA GLY A 227 2.79 -7.34 21.50
C GLY A 227 1.29 -7.54 21.29
N GLY A 228 0.47 -6.50 21.44
CA GLY A 228 -0.98 -6.56 21.28
C GLY A 228 -1.69 -7.57 22.20
N GLY A 229 -1.04 -7.98 23.30
CA GLY A 229 -1.51 -9.05 24.19
C GLY A 229 -1.42 -10.47 23.61
N ILE A 230 -1.02 -10.61 22.34
CA ILE A 230 -0.93 -11.89 21.62
C ILE A 230 0.51 -12.36 21.45
N VAL A 231 1.51 -11.49 21.62
CA VAL A 231 2.93 -11.84 21.63
C VAL A 231 3.53 -11.36 22.95
N SER A 232 4.16 -12.26 23.69
CA SER A 232 4.87 -11.96 24.94
C SER A 232 6.36 -12.27 24.80
N GLY A 233 7.21 -11.38 25.34
CA GLY A 233 8.67 -11.55 25.32
C GLY A 233 9.37 -10.89 24.14
N SER A 234 10.60 -11.34 23.86
CA SER A 234 11.45 -10.84 22.78
C SER A 234 11.30 -11.66 21.49
N VAL A 235 11.61 -11.03 20.37
CA VAL A 235 11.73 -11.68 19.06
C VAL A 235 12.92 -12.64 19.08
N SER A 236 12.75 -13.92 18.71
CA SER A 236 13.74 -14.99 18.93
C SER A 236 14.37 -15.51 17.63
N GLY A 237 15.64 -15.95 17.71
CA GLY A 237 16.39 -16.47 16.56
C GLY A 237 16.73 -15.41 15.50
N CYS A 238 16.76 -14.14 15.89
CA CYS A 238 16.71 -13.04 14.93
C CYS A 238 18.07 -12.59 14.42
N SER A 239 18.24 -12.67 13.10
CA SER A 239 19.30 -12.06 12.30
C SER A 239 18.64 -11.34 11.12
N ALA A 240 19.05 -11.60 9.88
CA ALA A 240 18.26 -11.19 8.71
C ALA A 240 16.86 -11.84 8.71
N ASN A 241 16.70 -13.03 9.29
CA ASN A 241 15.41 -13.69 9.48
C ASN A 241 15.05 -13.73 10.96
N CYS A 242 13.75 -13.70 11.26
CA CYS A 242 13.22 -13.65 12.62
C CYS A 242 11.88 -14.37 12.69
N VAL A 243 11.54 -14.94 13.85
CA VAL A 243 10.28 -15.67 14.06
C VAL A 243 9.52 -15.07 15.24
N VAL A 244 8.20 -14.96 15.09
CA VAL A 244 7.28 -14.51 16.14
C VAL A 244 6.13 -15.49 16.28
N SER A 245 5.82 -15.91 17.50
CA SER A 245 4.78 -16.92 17.78
C SER A 245 3.59 -16.26 18.52
N PRO A 246 2.60 -15.71 17.80
CA PRO A 246 1.40 -15.14 18.42
C PRO A 246 0.49 -16.22 19.03
N THR A 247 0.02 -16.02 20.25
CA THR A 247 -0.86 -16.93 21.00
C THR A 247 -2.34 -16.75 20.69
N GLY A 248 -2.73 -15.60 20.13
CA GLY A 248 -4.12 -15.23 19.87
C GLY A 248 -4.31 -14.46 18.57
N ALA A 249 -5.58 -14.27 18.19
CA ALA A 249 -5.95 -13.39 17.07
C ALA A 249 -5.84 -11.92 17.49
N GLY A 250 -5.46 -11.05 16.56
CA GLY A 250 -5.23 -9.63 16.83
C GLY A 250 -4.13 -9.07 15.94
N SER A 251 -3.33 -8.15 16.46
CA SER A 251 -2.16 -7.64 15.76
C SER A 251 -1.02 -7.34 16.72
N PHE A 252 0.21 -7.55 16.27
CA PHE A 252 1.42 -7.12 16.96
C PHE A 252 2.28 -6.27 16.03
N THR A 253 3.21 -5.50 16.59
CA THR A 253 4.13 -4.63 15.85
C THR A 253 5.57 -4.94 16.23
N VAL A 254 6.40 -5.24 15.24
CA VAL A 254 7.85 -5.40 15.38
C VAL A 254 8.58 -4.23 14.73
N ALA A 255 9.84 -4.02 15.11
CA ALA A 255 10.75 -3.13 14.42
C ALA A 255 12.11 -3.78 14.18
N VAL A 256 12.79 -3.31 13.13
CA VAL A 256 14.18 -3.62 12.82
C VAL A 256 14.95 -2.33 12.86
N THR A 257 16.02 -2.29 13.64
CA THR A 257 17.02 -1.22 13.61
C THR A 257 18.28 -1.74 12.93
N VAL A 258 18.65 -1.11 11.83
CA VAL A 258 19.93 -1.32 11.15
C VAL A 258 20.88 -0.19 11.48
N THR A 259 22.15 -0.53 11.68
CA THR A 259 23.26 0.39 11.93
C THR A 259 24.33 0.18 10.87
N ASP A 260 24.93 1.26 10.39
CA ASP A 260 26.08 1.17 9.47
C ASP A 260 27.43 1.33 10.18
N ASP A 261 28.50 1.21 9.41
CA ASP A 261 29.89 1.34 9.82
C ASP A 261 30.43 2.79 9.76
N ASN A 262 29.54 3.79 9.67
CA ASN A 262 29.97 5.18 9.67
C ASN A 262 30.57 5.59 11.03
N ASN A 263 31.32 6.68 11.06
CA ASN A 263 31.82 7.25 12.30
C ASN A 263 31.39 8.73 12.44
N PRO A 264 30.39 9.04 13.29
CA PRO A 264 29.67 8.13 14.18
C PRO A 264 28.70 7.19 13.43
N PRO A 265 28.35 6.02 14.01
CA PRO A 265 27.44 5.07 13.38
C PRO A 265 26.06 5.67 13.17
N THR A 266 25.46 5.39 12.03
CA THR A 266 24.12 5.90 11.70
C THR A 266 23.11 4.77 11.79
N GLN A 267 21.91 5.06 12.30
CA GLN A 267 20.86 4.06 12.54
C GLN A 267 19.56 4.40 11.80
N SER A 268 18.93 3.37 11.25
CA SER A 268 17.59 3.45 10.66
C SER A 268 16.69 2.38 11.29
N THR A 269 15.46 2.76 11.66
CA THR A 269 14.48 1.84 12.26
C THR A 269 13.22 1.81 11.42
N VAL A 270 12.83 0.63 10.95
CA VAL A 270 11.56 0.35 10.27
C VAL A 270 10.67 -0.51 11.17
N SER A 271 9.34 -0.32 11.11
CA SER A 271 8.39 -1.11 11.90
C SER A 271 7.30 -1.73 11.05
N ARG A 272 6.84 -2.93 11.43
CA ARG A 272 5.81 -3.70 10.74
C ARG A 272 4.74 -4.16 11.72
N ARG A 273 3.51 -3.69 11.51
CA ARG A 273 2.32 -4.31 12.10
C ARG A 273 1.93 -5.55 11.31
N VAL A 274 1.74 -6.66 12.03
CA VAL A 274 1.32 -7.97 11.52
C VAL A 274 -0.05 -8.29 12.09
N THR A 275 -0.99 -8.65 11.23
CA THR A 275 -2.33 -9.09 11.63
C THR A 275 -2.36 -10.62 11.69
N VAL A 276 -2.93 -11.14 12.77
CA VAL A 276 -3.04 -12.57 13.06
C VAL A 276 -4.52 -12.92 13.15
N VAL A 277 -4.97 -13.86 12.34
CA VAL A 277 -6.35 -14.36 12.37
C VAL A 277 -6.48 -15.51 13.38
N SER A 278 -7.72 -15.88 13.72
CA SER A 278 -7.98 -17.02 14.61
C SER A 278 -7.38 -18.32 14.06
N ALA A 279 -7.04 -19.22 14.98
CA ALA A 279 -6.64 -20.59 14.63
C ALA A 279 -7.73 -21.23 13.75
N SER A 280 -7.31 -22.08 12.80
CA SER A 280 -8.28 -22.87 12.05
C SER A 280 -9.09 -23.71 13.03
N PRO A 281 -10.43 -23.83 12.89
CA PRO A 281 -11.16 -24.87 13.60
C PRO A 281 -10.58 -26.21 13.12
N ASN A 282 -9.80 -26.87 13.96
CA ASN A 282 -9.28 -28.19 13.63
C ASN A 282 -10.48 -29.12 13.41
N GLY A 283 -10.53 -29.73 12.23
CA GLY A 283 -11.38 -30.89 11.97
C GLY A 283 -11.09 -31.95 13.01
N GLY A 284 -12.05 -32.17 13.90
CA GLY A 284 -12.01 -33.26 14.86
C GLY A 284 -12.03 -34.58 14.12
N GLY A 285 -10.94 -35.34 14.24
CA GLY A 285 -10.93 -36.76 13.93
C GLY A 285 -11.92 -37.49 14.83
N GLY A 286 -13.13 -37.71 14.33
CA GLY A 286 -14.10 -38.61 14.93
C GLY A 286 -13.77 -40.05 14.57
N GLY A 287 -12.98 -40.71 15.40
CA GLY A 287 -12.83 -42.16 15.38
C GLY A 287 -13.88 -42.85 16.25
N GLY A 288 -14.58 -43.84 15.70
CA GLY A 288 -15.19 -44.93 16.46
C GLY A 288 -16.69 -44.89 16.67
N GLY A 289 -17.44 -45.55 15.79
CA GLY A 289 -18.87 -45.82 15.96
C GLY A 289 -19.43 -46.73 14.87
N ALA A 290 -18.88 -47.94 14.74
CA ALA A 290 -19.51 -48.98 13.95
C ALA A 290 -20.86 -49.37 14.57
N LEU A 291 -21.95 -48.94 13.94
CA LEU A 291 -23.25 -49.61 14.02
C LEU A 291 -23.69 -49.94 12.60
N GLY A 292 -23.14 -51.04 12.09
CA GLY A 292 -23.76 -51.77 10.99
C GLY A 292 -25.03 -52.44 11.52
N GLY A 293 -26.19 -52.01 11.04
CA GLY A 293 -27.50 -52.61 11.29
C GLY A 293 -28.54 -52.04 10.32
N PRO A 294 -29.49 -52.84 9.81
CA PRO A 294 -30.10 -52.67 8.48
C PRO A 294 -31.28 -51.68 8.46
N ALA A 295 -31.07 -50.44 8.87
CA ALA A 295 -32.10 -49.38 8.79
C ALA A 295 -31.94 -48.47 7.56
N TYR A 296 -30.82 -48.54 6.84
CA TYR A 296 -30.51 -47.61 5.75
C TYR A 296 -30.92 -48.08 4.33
N LEU A 297 -31.54 -49.25 4.19
CA LEU A 297 -32.09 -49.72 2.91
C LEU A 297 -33.59 -49.42 2.74
N LEU A 298 -34.24 -48.74 3.70
CA LEU A 298 -35.64 -48.31 3.58
C LEU A 298 -35.82 -46.82 3.27
N ALA A 299 -34.77 -46.00 3.36
CA ALA A 299 -34.84 -44.56 3.07
C ALA A 299 -34.53 -44.19 1.60
N LEU A 300 -33.94 -45.10 0.80
CA LEU A 300 -33.67 -44.84 -0.61
C LEU A 300 -34.81 -45.25 -1.58
N ALA A 301 -35.88 -45.87 -1.07
CA ALA A 301 -37.04 -46.25 -1.88
C ALA A 301 -38.15 -45.18 -1.91
N LEU A 302 -38.05 -44.10 -1.12
CA LEU A 302 -39.09 -43.05 -1.03
C LEU A 302 -38.71 -41.71 -1.66
N ALA A 303 -37.47 -41.53 -2.14
CA ALA A 303 -37.05 -40.28 -2.79
C ALA A 303 -37.04 -40.34 -4.34
N VAL A 304 -37.18 -41.52 -4.95
CA VAL A 304 -37.28 -41.67 -6.43
C VAL A 304 -38.73 -41.52 -6.93
N GLY A 305 -39.73 -41.58 -6.04
CA GLY A 305 -41.14 -41.38 -6.39
C GLY A 305 -41.60 -39.92 -6.49
N ALA A 306 -40.83 -38.96 -5.96
CA ALA A 306 -41.24 -37.55 -5.91
C ALA A 306 -40.71 -36.70 -7.09
N ALA A 307 -39.83 -37.23 -7.93
CA ALA A 307 -39.25 -36.52 -9.07
C ALA A 307 -40.03 -36.65 -10.39
N TRP A 308 -41.14 -37.42 -10.43
CA TRP A 308 -41.96 -37.62 -11.63
C TRP A 308 -43.27 -36.83 -11.68
N ARG A 309 -43.50 -35.86 -10.78
CA ARG A 309 -44.78 -35.09 -10.71
C ARG A 309 -44.69 -33.57 -10.78
N LEU A 310 -43.60 -32.99 -11.29
CA LEU A 310 -43.51 -31.52 -11.47
C LEU A 310 -43.06 -31.06 -12.87
N SER A 311 -43.05 -31.93 -13.88
CA SER A 311 -42.76 -31.57 -15.29
C SER A 311 -43.92 -31.86 -16.26
N ALA A 312 -45.16 -31.62 -15.83
CA ALA A 312 -46.32 -31.62 -16.73
C ALA A 312 -47.31 -30.54 -16.29
N GLY A 313 -47.30 -29.38 -16.95
CA GLY A 313 -48.30 -28.35 -16.72
C GLY A 313 -47.89 -26.95 -17.17
N ARG A 314 -47.69 -26.75 -18.47
CA ARG A 314 -47.86 -25.45 -19.15
C ARG A 314 -47.77 -25.65 -20.67
N ASP A 315 -48.92 -25.96 -21.27
CA ASP A 315 -49.28 -25.66 -22.67
C ASP A 315 -50.80 -25.81 -22.81
N ALA A 316 -51.50 -24.67 -22.75
CA ALA A 316 -52.79 -24.35 -23.35
C ALA A 316 -53.11 -22.88 -23.04
#